data_AF-A0A1V5IE19-F1
#
_entry.id   AF-A0A1V5IE19-F1
#
_cell.length_a   1.000
_cell.length_b   1.000
_cell.length_c   1.000
_cell.angle_alpha   90.00
_cell.angle_beta   90.00
_cell.angle_gamma   90.00
#
_symmetry.space_group_name_H-M   'P 1'
#
loop_
_entity.id
_entity.type
_entity.pdbx_description
1 polymer ?
#
loop_
_entity_poly.entity_id
_entity_poly.type
_entity_poly.pdbx_seq_one_letter_code
_entity_poly.pdbx_strand_id
1 'polypeptide(L)'
;MKDLYNNIVPEVVMAPIAVTGHTSNQDIDLAGFNSCLIAAITGAGDIASPNYMNFRISHADDDGTGAAGSYSYVEDKDLLGAGAVTDGVPATPLIDAIDSVFCIGYVGGKRFLKIELREAATTNAIVGLFIVKGHPLDAPAIS
;
A
#
# COMPACT_ATOMS: atom_id res chain seq x y z
N MET A 1 -8.65 21.33 -7.82
CA MET A 1 -8.53 20.80 -6.44
C MET A 1 -8.27 21.99 -5.54
N LYS A 2 -9.05 22.20 -4.47
CA LYS A 2 -8.86 23.37 -3.59
C LYS A 2 -8.00 23.02 -2.37
N ASP A 3 -8.45 22.04 -1.58
CA ASP A 3 -7.88 21.74 -0.26
C ASP A 3 -7.05 20.44 -0.23
N LEU A 4 -7.42 19.44 -1.03
CA LEU A 4 -6.78 18.12 -0.96
C LEU A 4 -5.27 18.13 -1.23
N TYR A 5 -4.79 19.00 -2.13
CA TYR A 5 -3.37 19.07 -2.52
C TYR A 5 -2.42 19.31 -1.34
N ASN A 6 -2.82 20.11 -0.36
CA ASN A 6 -1.99 20.41 0.81
C ASN A 6 -2.07 19.33 1.90
N ASN A 7 -3.00 18.38 1.78
CA ASN A 7 -3.30 17.36 2.78
C ASN A 7 -2.83 15.96 2.37
N ILE A 8 -2.25 15.82 1.18
CA ILE A 8 -1.76 14.54 0.68
C ILE A 8 -0.34 14.62 0.17
N VAL A 9 0.42 13.54 0.36
CA VAL A 9 1.77 13.39 -0.19
C VAL A 9 1.86 12.05 -0.91
N PRO A 10 1.96 12.03 -2.26
CA PRO A 10 2.21 10.80 -2.99
C PRO A 10 3.68 10.37 -2.86
N GLU A 11 3.91 9.07 -2.71
CA GLU A 11 5.24 8.47 -2.64
C GLU A 11 5.27 7.19 -3.47
N VAL A 12 6.31 7.03 -4.30
CA VAL A 12 6.51 5.81 -5.10
C VAL A 12 7.17 4.76 -4.22
N VAL A 13 6.53 3.60 -4.08
CA VAL A 13 7.09 2.44 -3.37
C VAL A 13 7.85 1.54 -4.34
N MET A 14 7.26 1.29 -5.51
CA MET A 14 7.84 0.54 -6.61
C MET A 14 7.46 1.23 -7.92
N ALA A 15 8.47 1.69 -8.67
CA ALA A 15 8.23 2.21 -10.01
C ALA A 15 7.63 1.11 -10.92
N PRO A 16 6.81 1.48 -11.92
CA PRO A 16 6.24 0.50 -12.84
C PRO A 16 7.31 -0.39 -13.47
N ILE A 17 7.22 -1.70 -13.23
CA ILE A 17 8.16 -2.71 -13.72
C ILE A 17 7.40 -3.98 -14.08
N ALA A 18 7.92 -4.74 -15.06
CA ALA A 18 7.47 -6.10 -15.29
C ALA A 18 7.80 -6.94 -14.04
N VAL A 19 6.75 -7.36 -13.32
CA VAL A 19 6.93 -8.16 -12.11
C VAL A 19 7.33 -9.57 -12.55
N THR A 20 8.40 -10.10 -11.95
CA THR A 20 8.93 -11.44 -12.25
C THR A 20 9.15 -12.24 -10.96
N GLY A 21 8.25 -12.07 -9.98
CA GLY A 21 8.37 -12.58 -8.61
C GLY A 21 7.97 -11.54 -7.56
N HIS A 22 7.94 -11.95 -6.29
CA HIS A 22 7.54 -11.10 -5.17
C HIS A 22 8.40 -9.84 -5.05
N THR A 23 7.77 -8.66 -4.97
CA THR A 23 8.47 -7.37 -4.88
C THR A 23 8.02 -6.49 -3.70
N SER A 24 8.97 -5.58 -3.39
CA SER A 24 9.11 -4.57 -2.32
C SER A 24 8.83 -5.01 -0.87
N ASN A 25 9.87 -4.90 -0.04
CA ASN A 25 9.78 -4.97 1.42
C ASN A 25 10.54 -3.78 2.03
N GLN A 26 10.39 -2.62 1.40
CA GLN A 26 11.03 -1.38 1.82
C GLN A 26 10.26 -0.76 2.96
N ASP A 27 10.97 -0.09 3.87
CA ASP A 27 10.33 0.68 4.93
C ASP A 27 9.70 1.93 4.31
N ILE A 28 8.38 2.05 4.48
CA ILE A 28 7.61 3.23 4.11
C ILE A 28 7.34 4.00 5.40
N ASP A 29 7.85 5.23 5.49
CA ASP A 29 7.70 6.08 6.68
C ASP A 29 6.53 7.07 6.50
N LEU A 30 5.50 6.96 7.33
CA LEU A 30 4.33 7.84 7.36
C LEU A 30 4.52 9.06 8.27
N ALA A 31 5.73 9.37 8.74
CA ALA A 31 6.00 10.54 9.59
C ALA A 31 5.22 11.79 9.15
N GLY A 32 4.46 12.36 10.10
CA GLY A 32 3.59 13.52 9.86
C GLY A 32 2.16 13.18 9.40
N PHE A 33 1.83 11.91 9.18
CA PHE A 33 0.53 11.43 8.69
C PHE A 33 0.04 10.22 9.49
N ASN A 34 -1.28 10.10 9.67
CA ASN A 34 -1.90 8.98 10.39
C ASN A 34 -2.45 7.87 9.49
N SER A 35 -2.55 8.12 8.18
CA SER A 35 -3.11 7.18 7.23
C SER A 35 -2.47 7.33 5.85
N CYS A 36 -2.68 6.33 5.00
CA CYS A 36 -2.36 6.44 3.59
C CYS A 36 -3.30 5.61 2.73
N LEU A 37 -3.49 6.01 1.48
CA LEU A 37 -4.02 5.12 0.45
C LEU A 37 -2.86 4.33 -0.16
N ILE A 38 -2.97 3.01 -0.18
CA ILE A 38 -2.07 2.13 -0.93
C ILE A 38 -2.70 1.87 -2.28
N ALA A 39 -1.94 2.04 -3.36
CA ALA A 39 -2.44 1.90 -4.72
C ALA A 39 -1.45 1.13 -5.61
N ALA A 40 -1.97 0.14 -6.33
CA ALA A 40 -1.30 -0.50 -7.45
C ALA A 40 -1.91 -0.01 -8.76
N ILE A 41 -1.06 0.37 -9.71
CA ILE A 41 -1.44 0.62 -11.10
C ILE A 41 -0.91 -0.54 -11.95
N THR A 42 -1.77 -1.08 -12.80
CA THR A 42 -1.44 -2.19 -13.68
C THR A 42 -1.40 -1.71 -15.14
N GLY A 43 -0.40 -2.17 -15.87
CA GLY A 43 -0.27 -1.99 -17.31
C GLY A 43 -0.40 -3.33 -18.04
N ALA A 44 0.17 -3.41 -19.24
CA ALA A 44 0.13 -4.61 -20.07
C ALA A 44 0.77 -5.84 -19.40
N GLY A 45 0.26 -7.03 -19.75
CA GLY A 45 0.77 -8.35 -19.37
C GLY A 45 -0.32 -9.26 -18.79
N ASP A 46 0.08 -10.41 -18.25
CA ASP A 46 -0.86 -11.47 -17.85
C ASP A 46 -1.18 -11.41 -16.35
N ILE A 47 -2.33 -10.84 -15.97
CA ILE A 47 -2.69 -10.62 -14.55
C ILE A 47 -4.02 -11.25 -14.12
N ALA A 48 -4.82 -11.76 -15.05
CA ALA A 48 -6.03 -12.50 -14.71
C ALA A 48 -5.68 -13.89 -14.14
N SER A 49 -6.68 -14.59 -13.57
CA SER A 49 -6.50 -15.96 -13.07
C SER A 49 -5.79 -16.88 -14.08
N PRO A 50 -4.71 -17.59 -13.69
CA PRO A 50 -4.21 -17.79 -12.32
C PRO A 50 -3.12 -16.80 -11.86
N ASN A 51 -2.81 -15.77 -12.64
CA ASN A 51 -1.67 -14.86 -12.48
C ASN A 51 -1.99 -13.59 -11.68
N TYR A 52 -3.10 -13.57 -10.96
CA TYR A 52 -3.49 -12.44 -10.13
C TYR A 52 -2.50 -12.22 -8.98
N MET A 53 -2.55 -11.01 -8.41
CA MET A 53 -1.69 -10.63 -7.31
C MET A 53 -2.50 -10.09 -6.12
N ASN A 54 -1.89 -10.12 -4.94
CA ASN A 54 -2.43 -9.52 -3.73
C ASN A 54 -1.40 -8.62 -3.07
N PHE A 55 -1.89 -7.66 -2.29
CA PHE A 55 -1.05 -6.98 -1.31
C PHE A 55 -0.80 -7.89 -0.12
N ARG A 56 0.36 -7.74 0.52
CA ARG A 56 0.59 -8.21 1.87
C ARG A 56 1.24 -7.10 2.68
N ILE A 57 0.57 -6.70 3.75
CA ILE A 57 0.87 -5.47 4.44
C ILE A 57 1.27 -5.79 5.89
N SER A 58 2.35 -5.16 6.33
CA SER A 58 2.77 -5.16 7.72
C SER A 58 3.10 -3.74 8.16
N HIS A 59 2.99 -3.49 9.46
CA HIS A 59 3.21 -2.19 10.04
C HIS A 59 4.10 -2.26 11.29
N ALA A 60 4.72 -1.15 11.67
CA ALA A 60 5.54 -1.07 12.87
C ALA A 60 5.50 0.34 13.48
N ASP A 61 5.63 0.42 14.81
CA ASP A 61 5.92 1.68 15.49
C ASP A 61 7.38 2.10 15.26
N ASP A 62 7.68 3.33 15.64
CA ASP A 62 9.06 3.79 15.80
C ASP A 62 9.76 3.09 16.97
N ASP A 63 11.03 2.73 16.79
CA ASP A 63 11.85 2.12 17.83
C ASP A 63 12.44 3.12 18.84
N GLY A 64 12.11 4.42 18.68
CA GLY A 64 12.62 5.53 19.46
C GLY A 64 13.84 6.23 18.85
N THR A 65 14.37 5.72 17.73
CA THR A 65 15.54 6.29 17.03
C THR A 65 15.19 6.93 15.68
N GLY A 66 13.91 6.93 15.30
CA GLY A 66 13.48 7.33 13.96
C GLY A 66 13.48 6.18 12.95
N ALA A 67 13.58 4.93 13.42
CA ALA A 67 13.58 3.72 12.59
C ALA A 67 12.41 2.80 12.96
N ALA A 68 12.10 1.86 12.08
CA ALA A 68 11.03 0.89 12.32
C ALA A 68 11.42 -0.11 13.42
N GLY A 69 10.51 -0.32 14.37
CA GLY A 69 10.59 -1.41 15.32
C GLY A 69 10.17 -2.76 14.72
N SER A 70 9.60 -3.63 15.56
CA SER A 70 9.11 -4.94 15.10
C SER A 70 7.86 -4.81 14.26
N TYR A 71 7.86 -5.45 13.09
CA TYR A 71 6.71 -5.52 12.21
C TYR A 71 5.70 -6.58 12.65
N SER A 72 4.43 -6.24 12.58
CA SER A 72 3.29 -7.16 12.66
C SER A 72 2.41 -7.02 11.43
N TYR A 73 1.70 -8.09 11.06
CA TYR A 73 0.70 -8.01 10.00
C TYR A 73 -0.44 -7.10 10.42
N VAL A 74 -0.98 -6.38 9.44
CA VAL A 74 -2.20 -5.61 9.62
C VAL A 74 -3.40 -6.52 9.78
N GLU A 75 -4.41 -6.05 10.51
CA GLU A 75 -5.68 -6.74 10.73
C GLU A 75 -6.84 -5.98 10.04
N ASP A 76 -8.04 -6.57 10.03
CA ASP A 76 -9.25 -5.99 9.42
C ASP A 76 -9.49 -4.53 9.82
N LYS A 77 -9.26 -4.20 11.09
CA LYS A 77 -9.48 -2.85 11.64
C LYS A 77 -8.49 -1.81 11.13
N ASP A 78 -7.35 -2.24 10.59
CA ASP A 78 -6.27 -1.36 10.16
C ASP A 78 -6.39 -0.98 8.68
N LEU A 79 -7.33 -1.59 7.95
CA LEU A 79 -7.49 -1.39 6.51
C LEU A 79 -8.94 -1.03 6.12
N LEU A 80 -9.08 -0.14 5.15
CA LEU A 80 -10.35 0.23 4.52
C LEU A 80 -10.44 -0.40 3.14
N GLY A 81 -11.57 -1.04 2.84
CA GLY A 81 -11.79 -1.72 1.55
C GLY A 81 -11.13 -3.10 1.43
N ALA A 82 -10.69 -3.67 2.56
CA ALA A 82 -9.88 -4.90 2.64
C ALA A 82 -10.65 -6.23 2.58
N GLY A 83 -11.95 -6.21 2.92
CA GLY A 83 -12.63 -7.45 3.32
C GLY A 83 -11.98 -8.05 4.57
N ALA A 84 -12.03 -9.38 4.69
CA ALA A 84 -11.30 -10.09 5.74
C ALA A 84 -9.79 -10.11 5.42
N VAL A 85 -8.96 -9.95 6.43
CA VAL A 85 -7.50 -9.93 6.35
C VAL A 85 -6.96 -11.18 7.04
N THR A 86 -6.04 -11.89 6.39
CA THR A 86 -5.37 -13.07 6.94
C THR A 86 -3.88 -12.95 6.67
N ASP A 87 -3.05 -13.00 7.72
CA ASP A 87 -1.59 -12.84 7.64
C ASP A 87 -1.15 -11.59 6.83
N GLY A 88 -1.89 -10.48 7.02
CA GLY A 88 -1.66 -9.20 6.36
C GLY A 88 -2.12 -9.13 4.91
N VAL A 89 -2.77 -10.18 4.40
CA VAL A 89 -3.32 -10.25 3.04
C VAL A 89 -4.81 -9.92 3.09
N PRO A 90 -5.26 -8.81 2.48
CA PRO A 90 -6.68 -8.49 2.39
C PRO A 90 -7.36 -9.37 1.33
N ALA A 91 -8.62 -9.75 1.55
CA ALA A 91 -9.43 -10.48 0.57
C ALA A 91 -9.80 -9.63 -0.66
N THR A 92 -9.80 -8.31 -0.53
CA THR A 92 -10.03 -7.34 -1.60
C THR A 92 -9.17 -6.09 -1.40
N PRO A 93 -8.72 -5.41 -2.47
CA PRO A 93 -8.87 -5.81 -3.87
C PRO A 93 -7.91 -6.94 -4.24
N LEU A 94 -8.40 -7.85 -5.09
CA LEU A 94 -7.55 -8.74 -5.86
C LEU A 94 -7.04 -7.97 -7.08
N ILE A 95 -5.75 -8.04 -7.38
CA ILE A 95 -5.16 -7.37 -8.54
C ILE A 95 -5.23 -8.34 -9.71
N ASP A 96 -6.26 -8.22 -10.54
CA ASP A 96 -6.64 -9.23 -11.55
C ASP A 96 -6.94 -8.68 -12.96
N ALA A 97 -6.73 -7.38 -13.19
CA ALA A 97 -6.97 -6.72 -14.46
C ALA A 97 -5.83 -5.78 -14.87
N ILE A 98 -5.65 -5.61 -16.18
CA ILE A 98 -4.72 -4.63 -16.78
C ILE A 98 -5.37 -3.25 -16.89
N ASP A 99 -4.56 -2.22 -17.14
CA ASP A 99 -5.00 -0.83 -17.32
C ASP A 99 -5.91 -0.32 -16.18
N SER A 100 -5.62 -0.79 -14.97
CA SER A 100 -6.50 -0.64 -13.80
C SER A 100 -5.73 -0.09 -12.61
N VAL A 101 -6.47 0.50 -11.67
CA VAL A 101 -5.95 0.96 -10.39
C VAL A 101 -6.68 0.23 -9.27
N PHE A 102 -5.91 -0.40 -8.39
CA PHE A 102 -6.42 -1.12 -7.23
C PHE A 102 -5.97 -0.39 -5.97
N CYS A 103 -6.91 -0.05 -5.10
CA CYS A 103 -6.65 0.78 -3.92
C CYS A 103 -7.13 0.11 -2.63
N ILE A 104 -6.37 0.30 -1.55
CA ILE A 104 -6.75 -0.08 -0.20
C ILE A 104 -6.29 1.00 0.78
N GLY A 105 -7.17 1.42 1.70
CA GLY A 105 -6.82 2.45 2.68
C GLY A 105 -6.14 1.83 3.90
N TYR A 106 -5.10 2.46 4.43
CA TYR A 106 -4.48 2.11 5.70
C TYR A 106 -4.85 3.12 6.77
N VAL A 107 -5.39 2.65 7.89
CA VAL A 107 -5.83 3.44 9.06
C VAL A 107 -5.29 2.90 10.39
N GLY A 108 -4.31 1.99 10.35
CA GLY A 108 -3.76 1.35 11.55
C GLY A 108 -2.93 2.26 12.47
N GLY A 109 -2.63 3.50 12.06
CA GLY A 109 -2.01 4.53 12.89
C GLY A 109 -0.55 4.29 13.28
N LYS A 110 0.11 3.25 12.75
CA LYS A 110 1.54 3.01 12.94
C LYS A 110 2.35 3.84 11.95
N ARG A 111 3.57 4.21 12.36
CA ARG A 111 4.45 5.08 11.58
C ARG A 111 5.00 4.38 10.33
N PHE A 112 5.40 3.12 10.44
CA PHE A 112 6.07 2.41 9.36
C PHE A 112 5.17 1.37 8.72
N LEU A 113 5.27 1.25 7.39
CA LEU A 113 4.60 0.25 6.58
C LEU A 113 5.60 -0.56 5.75
N LYS A 114 5.21 -1.78 5.42
CA LYS A 114 5.83 -2.66 4.44
C LYS A 114 4.72 -3.27 3.59
N ILE A 115 4.89 -3.20 2.27
CA ILE A 115 3.90 -3.66 1.30
C ILE A 115 4.59 -4.57 0.30
N GLU A 116 4.31 -5.87 0.43
CA GLU A 116 4.77 -6.93 -0.46
C GLU A 116 3.70 -7.21 -1.52
N LEU A 117 4.10 -7.27 -2.78
CA LEU A 117 3.24 -7.76 -3.86
C LEU A 117 3.39 -9.27 -3.97
N ARG A 118 2.29 -10.00 -3.78
CA ARG A 118 2.23 -11.46 -3.82
C ARG A 118 1.57 -11.97 -5.08
N GLU A 119 2.37 -12.58 -5.94
CA GLU A 119 1.87 -13.28 -7.13
C GLU A 119 1.26 -14.63 -6.75
N ALA A 120 0.12 -14.98 -7.33
CA ALA A 120 -0.43 -16.33 -7.22
C ALA A 120 0.25 -17.32 -8.17
N ALA A 121 0.78 -16.84 -9.29
CA ALA A 121 1.58 -17.57 -10.27
C ALA A 121 2.51 -16.60 -11.01
N THR A 122 3.56 -17.13 -11.66
CA THR A 122 4.50 -16.31 -12.43
C THR A 122 3.78 -15.50 -13.49
N THR A 123 4.05 -14.20 -13.48
CA THR A 123 3.49 -13.20 -14.40
C THR A 123 4.61 -12.39 -15.05
N ASN A 124 4.24 -11.59 -16.03
CA ASN A 124 5.06 -10.55 -16.65
C ASN A 124 4.33 -9.20 -16.68
N ALA A 125 3.24 -9.07 -15.92
CA ALA A 125 2.44 -7.85 -15.87
C ALA A 125 3.27 -6.68 -15.36
N ILE A 126 3.09 -5.52 -15.99
CA ILE A 126 3.70 -4.28 -15.54
C ILE A 126 2.89 -3.75 -14.37
N VAL A 127 3.50 -3.65 -13.19
CA VAL A 127 2.83 -3.12 -12.00
C VAL A 127 3.68 -2.02 -11.39
N GLY A 128 3.05 -0.91 -11.02
CA GLY A 128 3.62 0.12 -10.16
C GLY A 128 2.89 0.16 -8.82
N LEU A 129 3.63 0.40 -7.73
CA LEU A 129 3.09 0.55 -6.39
C LEU A 129 3.43 1.94 -5.86
N PHE A 130 2.41 2.64 -5.39
CA PHE A 130 2.59 3.94 -4.76
C PHE A 130 1.62 4.08 -3.59
N ILE A 131 1.96 4.98 -2.69
CA ILE A 131 1.06 5.39 -1.62
C ILE A 131 0.71 6.86 -1.77
N VAL A 132 -0.40 7.26 -1.16
CA VAL A 132 -0.79 8.64 -0.96
C VAL A 132 -1.00 8.83 0.54
N LYS A 133 -0.03 9.44 1.22
CA LYS A 133 -0.16 9.79 2.64
C LYS A 133 -1.29 10.79 2.81
N GLY A 134 -2.07 10.65 3.88
CA GLY A 134 -3.21 11.49 4.18
C GLY A 134 -3.45 11.60 5.68
N HIS A 135 -4.37 12.48 6.06
CA HIS A 135 -4.65 12.79 7.47
C HIS A 135 -3.38 13.29 8.21
N PRO A 136 -2.83 14.45 7.76
CA PRO A 136 -1.65 15.04 8.40
C PRO A 136 -1.90 15.36 9.87
N LEU A 137 -0.90 15.15 10.71
CA LEU A 137 -0.93 15.47 12.14
C LEU A 137 -1.05 16.98 12.39
N ASP A 138 -0.31 17.75 11.60
CA ASP A 138 -0.31 19.21 11.65
C ASP A 138 -0.75 19.76 10.28
N ALA A 139 -2.05 20.01 10.13
CA ALA A 139 -2.63 20.67 8.96
C ALA A 139 -2.99 22.12 9.30
N PRO A 140 -2.82 23.09 8.37
CA PRO A 140 -3.35 24.43 8.55
C PRO A 140 -4.85 24.39 8.85
N ALA A 141 -5.33 25.24 9.77
CA ALA A 141 -6.75 25.34 10.04
C ALA A 141 -7.50 25.73 8.75
N ILE A 142 -8.41 24.86 8.31
CA ILE A 142 -9.33 25.16 7.23
C ILE A 142 -10.33 26.21 7.73
N SER A 143 -10.30 27.39 7.13
CA SER A 143 -11.26 28.49 7.37
C SER A 143 -12.55 28.29 6.59
#